data_AF-A0A914XKW5-F1
#
_entry.id   AF-A0A914XKW5-F1
#
_cell.length_a   1.000
_cell.length_b   1.000
_cell.length_c   1.000
_cell.angle_alpha   90.00
_cell.angle_beta   90.00
_cell.angle_gamma   90.00
#
_symmetry.space_group_name_H-M   'P 1'
#
loop_
_entity.id
_entity.type
_entity.pdbx_description
1 polymer ?
#
loop_
_entity_poly.entity_id
_entity_poly.type
_entity_poly.pdbx_seq_one_letter_code
_entity_poly.pdbx_strand_id
1 'polypeptide(L)'
;MVRQYAIKPLSLHQRTHAYDSSRPQNVLKLSGQFSMAEAHSWANFCLPELPEKVPPTDQAQFNFASTFTGTQLECTYSKGQAMFRSDNLSTIAILRDVLSKEATKKKLKVDISCDINDDSVAHTLQLLHPKLEYQLNLAKKVHLAEALKELRMSQNDMSFLSEEFVDILNKGDDLASEHRKQTAHLERIYGVITDLYIDKFKFNGTSVKHRIPQLLQALDNYTFDSLLAFFQGQNV
;
A
#
# COMPACT_ATOMS: atom_id res chain seq x y z
N MET A 1 -31.60 0.56 17.80
CA MET A 1 -31.22 1.26 16.55
C MET A 1 -29.92 0.62 16.05
N VAL A 2 -29.94 -0.06 14.91
CA VAL A 2 -28.74 -0.72 14.36
C VAL A 2 -27.87 0.35 13.68
N ARG A 3 -26.60 0.45 14.07
CA ARG A 3 -25.63 1.32 13.38
C ARG A 3 -24.90 0.52 12.32
N GLN A 4 -24.83 1.04 11.10
CA GLN A 4 -24.15 0.42 9.97
C GLN A 4 -22.95 1.27 9.56
N TYR A 5 -21.80 0.65 9.40
CA TYR A 5 -20.57 1.30 8.96
C TYR A 5 -20.07 0.61 7.70
N ALA A 6 -19.78 1.38 6.65
CA ALA A 6 -19.28 0.85 5.39
C ALA A 6 -17.74 0.91 5.38
N ILE A 7 -17.11 -0.24 5.13
CA ILE A 7 -15.67 -0.30 4.86
C ILE A 7 -15.48 -0.04 3.36
N LYS A 8 -14.80 1.05 3.03
CA LYS A 8 -14.57 1.44 1.64
C LYS A 8 -13.48 0.56 0.99
N PRO A 9 -13.53 0.35 -0.35
CA PRO A 9 -12.51 -0.41 -1.08
C PRO A 9 -11.08 0.06 -0.80
N LEU A 10 -10.85 1.37 -0.78
CA LEU A 10 -9.55 1.98 -0.47
C LEU A 10 -9.53 2.57 0.94
N SER A 11 -10.09 1.85 1.92
CA SER A 11 -10.27 2.29 3.32
C SER A 11 -8.98 2.69 4.07
N LEU A 12 -7.80 2.33 3.54
CA LEU A 12 -6.50 2.71 4.12
C LEU A 12 -5.86 3.93 3.46
N HIS A 13 -6.61 4.63 2.60
CA HIS A 13 -6.19 5.93 2.09
C HIS A 13 -6.66 7.02 3.04
N GLN A 14 -5.88 8.08 3.20
CA GLN A 14 -6.25 9.27 3.94
C GLN A 14 -6.04 10.48 3.03
N ARG A 15 -6.90 11.48 3.11
CA ARG A 15 -6.81 12.67 2.28
C ARG A 15 -5.58 13.50 2.67
N THR A 16 -4.83 13.95 1.68
CA THR A 16 -3.63 14.78 1.85
C THR A 16 -3.68 16.01 0.95
N HIS A 17 -2.84 17.00 1.25
CA HIS A 17 -2.63 18.15 0.37
C HIS A 17 -1.42 17.94 -0.56
N ALA A 18 -0.44 17.17 -0.11
CA ALA A 18 0.76 16.85 -0.87
C ALA A 18 0.51 15.69 -1.85
N TYR A 19 1.03 15.85 -3.06
CA TYR A 19 1.13 14.84 -4.10
C TYR A 19 2.44 15.07 -4.86
N ASP A 20 3.23 14.01 -5.02
CA ASP A 20 4.51 14.03 -5.67
C ASP A 20 4.39 13.42 -7.07
N SER A 21 4.26 14.31 -8.06
CA SER A 21 4.11 13.92 -9.46
C SER A 21 5.37 13.34 -10.08
N SER A 22 6.52 13.35 -9.38
CA SER A 22 7.78 12.77 -9.89
C SER A 22 7.85 11.25 -9.72
N ARG A 23 7.00 10.68 -8.86
CA ARG A 23 6.93 9.23 -8.64
C ARG A 23 6.36 8.50 -9.87
N PRO A 24 6.73 7.22 -10.09
CA PRO A 24 6.23 6.45 -11.23
C PRO A 24 4.72 6.18 -11.10
N GLN A 25 3.91 6.90 -11.88
CA GLN A 25 2.45 6.81 -11.79
C GLN A 25 1.88 5.77 -12.76
N ASN A 26 1.00 4.92 -12.24
CA ASN A 26 0.01 4.18 -13.02
C ASN A 26 -1.23 5.04 -13.17
N VAL A 27 -1.85 5.05 -14.35
CA VAL A 27 -3.00 5.91 -14.67
C VAL A 27 -4.19 5.08 -15.10
N LEU A 28 -5.31 5.23 -14.41
CA LEU A 28 -6.62 4.72 -14.82
C LEU A 28 -7.46 5.88 -15.35
N LYS A 29 -7.94 5.77 -16.59
CA LYS A 29 -8.79 6.76 -17.25
C LYS A 29 -10.16 6.15 -17.52
N LEU A 30 -11.19 6.92 -17.19
CA LEU A 30 -12.58 6.61 -17.52
C LEU A 30 -13.12 7.74 -18.37
N SER A 31 -13.73 7.40 -19.50
CA SER A 31 -14.40 8.37 -20.36
C SER A 31 -15.78 7.86 -20.78
N GLY A 32 -16.77 8.73 -20.89
CA GLY A 32 -18.11 8.29 -21.28
C GLY A 32 -19.22 9.28 -20.95
N GLN A 33 -20.45 8.77 -20.98
CA GLN A 33 -21.65 9.58 -20.72
C GLN A 33 -22.04 9.51 -19.25
N PHE A 34 -21.22 10.11 -18.38
CA PHE A 34 -21.54 10.27 -16.97
C PHE A 34 -21.42 11.73 -16.52
N SER A 35 -22.25 12.10 -15.56
CA SER A 35 -22.24 13.41 -14.91
C SER A 35 -21.12 13.51 -13.87
N MET A 36 -20.79 14.75 -13.49
CA MET A 36 -19.87 14.99 -12.39
C MET A 36 -20.37 14.39 -11.06
N ALA A 37 -21.69 14.37 -10.85
CA ALA A 37 -22.29 13.75 -9.67
C ALA A 37 -22.08 12.23 -9.63
N GLU A 38 -22.14 11.55 -10.78
CA GLU A 38 -21.85 10.12 -10.88
C GLU A 38 -20.37 9.83 -10.62
N ALA A 39 -19.46 10.60 -11.23
CA ALA A 39 -18.03 10.48 -10.98
C ALA A 39 -17.69 10.70 -9.50
N HIS A 40 -18.28 11.73 -8.89
CA HIS A 40 -18.13 12.02 -7.46
C HIS A 40 -18.68 10.88 -6.58
N SER A 41 -19.84 10.33 -6.91
CA SER A 41 -20.45 9.20 -6.19
C SER A 41 -19.55 7.96 -6.24
N TRP A 42 -18.92 7.68 -7.38
CA TRP A 42 -17.97 6.58 -7.51
C TRP A 42 -16.69 6.82 -6.69
N ALA A 43 -16.13 8.02 -6.75
CA ALA A 43 -14.97 8.39 -5.95
C ALA A 43 -15.30 8.25 -4.44
N ASN A 44 -16.44 8.77 -3.99
CA ASN A 44 -16.89 8.67 -2.60
C ASN A 44 -17.17 7.21 -2.20
N PHE A 45 -17.66 6.36 -3.09
CA PHE A 45 -17.79 4.93 -2.81
C PHE A 45 -16.42 4.27 -2.55
N CYS A 46 -15.40 4.62 -3.34
CA CYS A 46 -14.08 4.02 -3.27
C CYS A 46 -13.21 4.56 -2.13
N LEU A 47 -13.27 5.87 -1.87
CA LEU A 47 -12.30 6.61 -1.07
C LEU A 47 -12.93 7.24 0.18
N PRO A 48 -12.24 7.22 1.33
CA PRO A 48 -12.68 7.92 2.52
C PRO A 48 -12.51 9.44 2.38
N GLU A 49 -13.05 10.20 3.33
CA GLU A 49 -12.76 11.65 3.50
C GLU A 49 -13.08 12.56 2.30
N LEU A 50 -13.90 12.08 1.37
CA LEU A 50 -14.51 12.91 0.34
C LEU A 50 -15.76 13.61 0.90
N PRO A 51 -16.03 14.87 0.49
CA PRO A 51 -17.25 15.55 0.88
C PRO A 51 -18.48 14.77 0.42
N GLU A 52 -19.58 14.81 1.18
CA GLU A 52 -20.84 14.16 0.77
C GLU A 52 -21.48 14.86 -0.43
N LYS A 53 -21.28 16.18 -0.53
CA LYS A 53 -21.81 17.00 -1.62
C LYS A 53 -20.79 17.09 -2.75
N VAL A 54 -21.29 17.01 -3.97
CA VAL A 54 -20.52 17.28 -5.18
C VAL A 54 -19.95 18.71 -5.11
N PRO A 55 -18.64 18.90 -5.30
CA PRO A 55 -18.06 20.24 -5.34
C PRO A 55 -18.73 21.10 -6.42
N PRO A 56 -19.00 22.40 -6.16
CA PRO A 56 -19.60 23.31 -7.12
C PRO A 56 -18.55 23.84 -8.13
N THR A 57 -17.79 22.93 -8.72
CA THR A 57 -16.72 23.21 -9.70
C THR A 57 -16.95 22.34 -10.93
N ASP A 58 -16.43 22.72 -12.09
CA ASP A 58 -16.53 21.89 -13.30
C ASP A 58 -15.59 20.68 -13.29
N GLN A 59 -14.58 20.74 -12.41
CA GLN A 59 -13.58 19.72 -12.19
C GLN A 59 -13.23 19.67 -10.70
N ALA A 60 -13.06 18.47 -10.17
CA ALA A 60 -12.59 18.27 -8.81
C ALA A 60 -11.32 17.41 -8.80
N GLN A 61 -10.45 17.71 -7.84
CA GLN A 61 -9.17 17.03 -7.65
C GLN A 61 -8.95 16.78 -6.15
N PHE A 62 -8.54 15.56 -5.82
CA PHE A 62 -8.25 15.14 -4.45
C PHE A 62 -7.02 14.24 -4.42
N ASN A 63 -6.16 14.48 -3.42
CA ASN A 63 -4.95 13.70 -3.20
C ASN A 63 -5.11 12.86 -1.94
N PHE A 64 -4.52 11.67 -1.98
CA PHE A 64 -4.55 10.71 -0.89
C PHE A 64 -3.19 10.06 -0.71
N ALA A 65 -2.91 9.62 0.51
CA ALA A 65 -1.79 8.75 0.83
C ALA A 65 -2.31 7.48 1.52
N SER A 66 -1.74 6.33 1.16
CA SER A 66 -1.97 5.08 1.87
C SER A 66 -1.27 5.13 3.22
N THR A 67 -2.03 4.96 4.29
CA THR A 67 -1.52 4.94 5.67
C THR A 67 -0.67 3.70 5.95
N PHE A 68 -0.75 2.68 5.10
CA PHE A 68 0.02 1.44 5.24
C PHE A 68 1.32 1.46 4.44
N THR A 69 1.24 1.75 3.14
CA THR A 69 2.37 1.66 2.19
C THR A 69 3.10 2.98 1.98
N GLY A 70 2.49 4.13 2.28
CA GLY A 70 3.06 5.45 1.96
C GLY A 70 2.97 5.85 0.47
N THR A 71 2.29 5.03 -0.33
CA THR A 71 1.98 5.30 -1.74
C THR A 71 0.90 6.37 -1.86
N GLN A 72 0.87 7.10 -2.96
CA GLN A 72 -0.05 8.20 -3.21
C GLN A 72 -1.08 7.87 -4.28
N LEU A 73 -2.22 8.55 -4.21
CA LEU A 73 -3.28 8.49 -5.19
C LEU A 73 -3.82 9.91 -5.43
N GLU A 74 -3.79 10.36 -6.67
CA GLU A 74 -4.53 11.53 -7.13
C GLU A 74 -5.79 11.06 -7.87
N CYS A 75 -6.92 11.68 -7.56
CA CYS A 75 -8.19 11.49 -8.23
C CYS A 75 -8.64 12.82 -8.81
N THR A 76 -8.81 12.88 -10.13
CA THR A 76 -9.30 14.05 -10.86
C THR A 76 -10.51 13.67 -11.70
N TYR A 77 -11.60 14.41 -11.63
CA TYR A 77 -12.79 14.13 -12.43
C TYR A 77 -13.60 15.36 -12.77
N SER A 78 -14.31 15.27 -13.88
CA SER A 78 -15.22 16.27 -14.43
C SER A 78 -16.38 15.55 -15.14
N LYS A 79 -17.26 16.28 -15.83
CA LYS A 79 -18.33 15.67 -16.62
C LYS A 79 -17.73 14.81 -17.74
N GLY A 80 -18.06 13.52 -17.74
CA GLY A 80 -17.69 12.54 -18.76
C GLY A 80 -16.23 12.08 -18.73
N GLN A 81 -15.42 12.55 -17.77
CA GLN A 81 -14.03 12.12 -17.61
C GLN A 81 -13.67 11.94 -16.13
N ALA A 82 -12.95 10.86 -15.83
CA ALA A 82 -12.34 10.64 -14.52
C ALA A 82 -10.97 9.99 -14.71
N MET A 83 -10.01 10.38 -13.88
CA MET A 83 -8.64 9.93 -13.93
C MET A 83 -8.12 9.69 -12.53
N PHE A 84 -7.49 8.55 -12.34
CA PHE A 84 -6.87 8.14 -11.09
C PHE A 84 -5.40 7.84 -11.36
N ARG A 85 -4.50 8.48 -10.62
CA ARG A 85 -3.05 8.30 -10.75
C ARG A 85 -2.48 7.80 -9.44
N SER A 86 -1.77 6.69 -9.46
CA SER A 86 -1.14 6.15 -8.25
C SER A 86 0.21 5.52 -8.55
N ASP A 87 1.15 5.72 -7.63
CA ASP A 87 2.44 5.03 -7.59
C ASP A 87 2.31 3.55 -7.13
N ASN A 88 1.09 3.08 -6.84
CA ASN A 88 0.78 1.70 -6.49
C ASN A 88 -0.17 1.05 -7.52
N LEU A 89 0.30 -0.01 -8.18
CA LEU A 89 -0.47 -0.74 -9.17
C LEU A 89 -1.73 -1.40 -8.59
N SER A 90 -1.67 -1.95 -7.37
CA SER A 90 -2.83 -2.58 -6.74
C SER A 90 -3.94 -1.59 -6.43
N THR A 91 -3.62 -0.34 -6.13
CA THR A 91 -4.62 0.74 -5.99
C THR A 91 -5.40 0.92 -7.29
N ILE A 92 -4.70 0.94 -8.43
CA ILE A 92 -5.31 1.03 -9.75
C ILE A 92 -6.11 -0.23 -10.09
N ALA A 93 -5.62 -1.42 -9.73
CA ALA A 93 -6.33 -2.68 -9.92
C ALA A 93 -7.69 -2.69 -9.20
N ILE A 94 -7.70 -2.29 -7.92
CA ILE A 94 -8.91 -2.19 -7.10
C ILE A 94 -9.90 -1.19 -7.71
N LEU A 95 -9.43 0.01 -8.06
CA LEU A 95 -10.28 1.04 -8.68
C LEU A 95 -10.88 0.55 -10.00
N ARG A 96 -10.07 -0.04 -10.88
CA ARG A 96 -10.55 -0.57 -12.16
C ARG A 96 -11.68 -1.57 -11.94
N ASP A 97 -11.48 -2.54 -11.06
CA ASP A 97 -12.44 -3.62 -10.84
C ASP A 97 -13.73 -3.11 -10.15
N VAL A 98 -13.63 -2.18 -9.20
CA VAL A 98 -14.80 -1.58 -8.51
C VAL A 98 -15.58 -0.65 -9.44
N LEU A 99 -14.89 0.26 -10.14
CA LEU A 99 -15.53 1.23 -11.02
C LEU A 99 -16.18 0.57 -12.24
N SER A 100 -15.56 -0.48 -12.80
CA SER A 100 -16.16 -1.28 -13.87
C SER A 100 -17.48 -1.92 -13.42
N LYS A 101 -17.53 -2.44 -12.19
CA LYS A 101 -18.76 -3.01 -11.60
C LYS A 101 -19.82 -1.95 -11.38
N GLU A 102 -19.46 -0.78 -10.84
CA GLU A 102 -20.41 0.32 -10.60
C GLU A 102 -20.97 0.92 -11.89
N ALA A 103 -20.13 1.07 -12.93
CA ALA A 103 -20.58 1.51 -14.26
C ALA A 103 -21.57 0.50 -14.87
N THR A 104 -21.26 -0.80 -14.78
CA THR A 104 -22.14 -1.88 -15.27
C THR A 104 -23.47 -1.90 -14.53
N LYS A 105 -23.45 -1.75 -13.20
CA LYS A 105 -24.66 -1.73 -12.35
C LYS A 105 -25.62 -0.60 -12.73
N LYS A 106 -25.09 0.56 -13.14
CA LYS A 106 -25.87 1.71 -13.61
C LYS A 106 -26.17 1.70 -15.12
N LYS A 107 -25.74 0.67 -15.85
CA LYS A 107 -25.86 0.55 -17.32
C LYS A 107 -25.26 1.75 -18.08
N LEU A 108 -24.21 2.33 -17.53
CA LEU A 108 -23.51 3.46 -18.14
C LEU A 108 -22.49 2.95 -19.15
N LYS A 109 -22.46 3.57 -20.34
CA LYS A 109 -21.40 3.32 -21.34
C LYS A 109 -20.17 4.12 -20.94
N VAL A 110 -19.23 3.44 -20.29
CA VAL A 110 -17.95 3.99 -19.84
C VAL A 110 -16.83 3.19 -20.50
N ASP A 111 -15.95 3.90 -21.20
CA ASP A 111 -14.67 3.37 -21.66
C ASP A 111 -13.65 3.48 -20.54
N ILE A 112 -12.92 2.40 -20.29
CA ILE A 112 -11.95 2.28 -19.19
C ILE A 112 -10.62 1.84 -19.79
N SER A 113 -9.57 2.64 -19.55
CA SER A 113 -8.21 2.33 -19.97
C SER A 113 -7.23 2.51 -18.82
N CYS A 114 -6.15 1.71 -18.83
CA CYS A 114 -5.06 1.81 -17.89
C CYS A 114 -3.75 2.00 -18.64
N ASP A 115 -2.89 2.84 -18.09
CA ASP A 115 -1.51 3.06 -18.52
C ASP A 115 -0.61 2.72 -17.32
N ILE A 116 0.21 1.67 -17.46
CA ILE A 116 0.95 1.07 -16.36
C ILE A 116 2.42 1.45 -16.49
N ASN A 117 3.00 1.96 -15.41
CA ASN A 117 4.42 2.27 -15.34
C ASN A 117 5.18 1.10 -14.71
N ASP A 118 6.11 0.52 -15.48
CA ASP A 118 6.89 -0.66 -15.08
C ASP A 118 7.74 -0.43 -13.82
N ASP A 119 8.16 0.81 -13.56
CA ASP A 119 8.97 1.18 -12.40
C ASP A 119 8.14 1.27 -11.10
N SER A 120 6.82 1.39 -11.20
CA SER A 120 5.93 1.59 -10.04
C SER A 120 5.95 0.41 -9.06
N VAL A 121 6.15 -0.81 -9.57
CA VAL A 121 6.26 -2.01 -8.74
C VAL A 121 7.53 -1.97 -7.90
N ALA A 122 8.67 -1.69 -8.53
CA ALA A 122 9.94 -1.58 -7.82
C ALA A 122 9.89 -0.46 -6.77
N HIS A 123 9.30 0.68 -7.12
CA HIS A 123 9.07 1.78 -6.20
C HIS A 123 8.20 1.39 -4.99
N THR A 124 7.08 0.70 -5.22
CA THR A 124 6.20 0.23 -4.12
C THR A 124 6.92 -0.76 -3.21
N LEU A 125 7.69 -1.69 -3.79
CA LEU A 125 8.51 -2.64 -3.01
C LEU A 125 9.57 -1.91 -2.18
N GLN A 126 10.17 -0.85 -2.71
CA GLN A 126 11.16 -0.04 -2.00
C GLN A 126 10.54 0.72 -0.81
N LEU A 127 9.29 1.19 -0.93
CA LEU A 127 8.56 1.79 0.20
C LEU A 127 8.20 0.76 1.29
N LEU A 128 7.94 -0.49 0.90
CA LEU A 128 7.64 -1.58 1.82
C LEU A 128 8.89 -2.16 2.50
N HIS A 129 10.05 -2.09 1.83
CA HIS A 129 11.30 -2.71 2.27
C HIS A 129 11.67 -2.37 3.73
N PRO A 130 11.71 -1.10 4.18
CA PRO A 130 12.06 -0.77 5.56
C PRO A 130 11.10 -1.38 6.59
N LYS A 131 9.81 -1.48 6.26
CA LYS A 131 8.80 -2.09 7.15
C LYS A 131 9.01 -3.59 7.25
N LEU A 132 9.27 -4.26 6.12
CA LEU A 132 9.53 -5.69 6.10
C LEU A 132 10.83 -6.04 6.83
N GLU A 133 11.92 -5.34 6.53
CA GLU A 133 13.21 -5.54 7.18
C GLU A 133 13.13 -5.31 8.70
N TYR A 134 12.43 -4.26 9.13
CA TYR A 134 12.19 -4.01 10.54
C TYR A 134 11.49 -5.19 11.21
N GLN A 135 10.39 -5.67 10.61
CA GLN A 135 9.63 -6.79 11.16
C GLN A 135 10.47 -8.06 11.18
N LEU A 136 11.23 -8.40 10.14
CA LEU A 136 12.08 -9.61 10.12
C LEU A 136 13.19 -9.57 11.18
N ASN A 137 13.72 -8.38 11.50
CA ASN A 137 14.78 -8.22 12.50
C ASN A 137 14.26 -7.97 13.93
N LEU A 138 12.94 -7.86 14.14
CA LEU A 138 12.36 -7.49 15.43
C LEU A 138 12.72 -8.46 16.55
N ALA A 139 12.68 -9.78 16.29
CA ALA A 139 13.08 -10.79 17.27
C ALA A 139 14.54 -10.63 17.73
N LYS A 140 15.45 -10.35 16.79
CA LYS A 140 16.87 -10.09 17.11
C LYS A 140 17.02 -8.84 17.96
N LYS A 141 16.26 -7.78 17.66
CA LYS A 141 16.26 -6.53 18.45
C LYS A 141 15.73 -6.75 19.87
N VAL A 142 14.70 -7.58 20.05
CA VAL A 142 14.18 -7.94 21.38
C VAL A 142 15.23 -8.69 22.19
N HIS A 143 15.82 -9.75 21.63
CA HIS A 143 16.87 -10.50 22.33
C HIS A 143 18.07 -9.61 22.69
N LEU A 144 18.47 -8.69 21.80
CA LEU A 144 19.54 -7.74 22.07
C LEU A 144 19.14 -6.76 23.20
N ALA A 145 17.91 -6.26 23.21
CA ALA A 145 17.43 -5.39 24.27
C ALA A 145 17.41 -6.10 25.63
N GLU A 146 17.03 -7.39 25.68
CA GLU A 146 17.09 -8.21 26.90
C GLU A 146 18.53 -8.36 27.41
N ALA A 147 19.47 -8.73 26.54
CA ALA A 147 20.88 -8.85 26.89
C ALA A 147 21.49 -7.52 27.39
N LEU A 148 21.13 -6.39 26.75
CA LEU A 148 21.58 -5.06 27.17
C LEU A 148 20.98 -4.65 28.52
N LYS A 149 19.73 -5.03 28.82
CA LYS A 149 19.09 -4.81 30.13
C LYS A 149 19.82 -5.58 31.23
N GLU A 150 20.15 -6.85 31.00
CA GLU A 150 20.93 -7.67 31.93
C GLU A 150 22.32 -7.06 32.17
N LEU A 151 22.97 -6.60 31.11
CA LEU A 151 24.28 -5.96 31.23
C LEU A 151 24.21 -4.68 32.08
N ARG A 152 23.17 -3.83 31.88
CA ARG A 152 22.94 -2.64 32.72
C ARG A 152 22.71 -2.96 34.19
N MET A 153 22.12 -4.13 34.50
CA MET A 153 21.93 -4.56 35.90
C MET A 153 23.23 -5.01 36.56
N SER A 154 24.21 -5.46 35.76
CA SER A 154 25.50 -5.97 36.26
C SER A 154 26.62 -4.91 36.25
N GLN A 155 26.51 -3.88 35.41
CA GLN A 155 27.53 -2.83 35.29
C GLN A 155 26.96 -1.44 35.59
N ASN A 156 27.71 -0.66 36.37
CA ASN A 156 27.34 0.72 36.71
C ASN A 156 27.66 1.73 35.60
N ASP A 157 28.51 1.37 34.64
CA ASP A 157 28.92 2.24 33.53
C ASP A 157 28.53 1.61 32.19
N MET A 158 27.81 2.39 31.37
CA MET A 158 27.33 2.02 30.04
C MET A 158 27.89 2.93 28.95
N SER A 159 28.88 3.78 29.28
CA SER A 159 29.48 4.77 28.37
C SER A 159 30.18 4.17 27.16
N PHE A 160 30.45 2.86 27.18
CA PHE A 160 31.03 2.11 26.06
C PHE A 160 30.00 1.68 25.00
N LEU A 161 28.69 1.80 25.27
CA LEU A 161 27.66 1.45 24.30
C LEU A 161 27.58 2.50 23.18
N SER A 162 27.37 2.03 21.95
CA SER A 162 27.03 2.90 20.83
C SER A 162 25.64 3.52 21.01
N GLU A 163 25.37 4.64 20.34
CA GLU A 163 24.05 5.29 20.34
C GLU A 163 22.93 4.33 19.88
N GLU A 164 23.22 3.45 18.93
CA GLU A 164 22.28 2.42 18.45
C GLU A 164 21.87 1.45 19.57
N PHE A 165 22.83 0.95 20.35
CA PHE A 165 22.53 0.03 21.45
C PHE A 165 21.84 0.73 22.62
N VAL A 166 22.18 1.99 22.88
CA VAL A 166 21.46 2.82 23.86
C VAL A 166 20.00 3.00 23.43
N ASP A 167 19.73 3.27 22.15
CA ASP A 167 18.37 3.39 21.62
C ASP A 167 17.58 2.08 21.75
N ILE A 168 18.17 0.94 21.40
CA ILE A 168 17.56 -0.39 21.55
C ILE A 168 17.25 -0.70 23.02
N LEU A 169 18.20 -0.40 23.93
CA LEU A 169 18.03 -0.59 25.36
C LEU A 169 16.86 0.25 25.91
N ASN A 170 16.76 1.52 25.49
CA ASN A 170 15.70 2.42 25.92
C ASN A 170 14.33 2.00 25.37
N LYS A 171 14.26 1.45 24.16
CA LYS A 171 13.03 1.00 23.50
C LYS A 171 12.65 -0.44 23.81
N GLY A 172 13.37 -1.13 24.69
CA GLY A 172 13.22 -2.58 24.88
C GLY A 172 11.80 -3.05 25.23
N ASP A 173 11.05 -2.28 26.04
CA ASP A 173 9.67 -2.63 26.40
C ASP A 173 8.69 -2.46 25.22
N ASP A 174 8.91 -1.43 24.41
CA ASP A 174 8.13 -1.18 23.19
C ASP A 174 8.42 -2.27 22.15
N LEU A 175 9.70 -2.62 21.94
CA LEU A 175 10.12 -3.70 21.03
C LEU A 175 9.49 -5.04 21.43
N ALA A 176 9.49 -5.38 22.72
CA ALA A 176 8.84 -6.59 23.21
C ALA A 176 7.31 -6.57 22.99
N SER A 177 6.68 -5.39 23.11
CA SER A 177 5.26 -5.20 22.85
C SER A 177 4.89 -5.32 21.38
N GLU A 178 5.71 -4.76 20.50
CA GLU A 178 5.56 -4.89 19.05
C GLU A 178 5.81 -6.33 18.59
N HIS A 179 6.78 -7.04 19.17
CA HIS A 179 7.09 -8.40 18.81
C HIS A 179 5.90 -9.35 19.02
N ARG A 180 5.07 -9.10 20.05
CA ARG A 180 3.80 -9.83 20.25
C ARG A 180 2.81 -9.69 19.10
N LYS A 181 2.92 -8.64 18.28
CA LYS A 181 2.06 -8.35 17.12
C LYS A 181 2.75 -8.63 15.78
N GLN A 182 4.01 -9.06 15.79
CA GLN A 182 4.86 -9.21 14.61
C GLN A 182 4.21 -10.10 13.55
N THR A 183 3.64 -11.25 13.93
CA THR A 183 2.99 -12.18 13.00
C THR A 183 1.91 -11.49 12.16
N ALA A 184 1.01 -10.75 12.80
CA ALA A 184 -0.05 -10.03 12.10
C ALA A 184 0.50 -8.92 11.18
N HIS A 185 1.61 -8.27 11.57
CA HIS A 185 2.27 -7.28 10.72
C HIS A 185 2.94 -7.92 9.49
N LEU A 186 3.65 -9.03 9.67
CA LEU A 186 4.28 -9.78 8.58
C LEU A 186 3.24 -10.35 7.61
N GLU A 187 2.19 -11.00 8.12
CA GLU A 187 1.08 -11.51 7.31
C GLU A 187 0.47 -10.40 6.45
N ARG A 188 0.29 -9.21 7.03
CA ARG A 188 -0.26 -8.07 6.30
C ARG A 188 0.69 -7.56 5.22
N ILE A 189 1.99 -7.47 5.50
CA ILE A 189 2.99 -7.07 4.51
C ILE A 189 3.06 -8.11 3.38
N TYR A 190 3.11 -9.39 3.70
CA TYR A 190 3.14 -10.50 2.74
C TYR A 190 1.89 -10.51 1.86
N GLY A 191 0.72 -10.25 2.44
CA GLY A 191 -0.53 -10.08 1.70
C GLY A 191 -0.43 -8.95 0.67
N VAL A 192 0.05 -7.77 1.07
CA VAL A 192 0.21 -6.63 0.14
C VAL A 192 1.21 -6.93 -0.98
N ILE A 193 2.35 -7.56 -0.68
CA ILE A 193 3.33 -7.96 -1.70
C ILE A 193 2.73 -9.01 -2.65
N THR A 194 1.97 -9.97 -2.12
CA THR A 194 1.32 -11.01 -2.90
C THR A 194 0.27 -10.43 -3.85
N ASP A 195 -0.58 -9.53 -3.36
CA ASP A 195 -1.58 -8.84 -4.18
C ASP A 195 -0.93 -8.02 -5.29
N LEU A 196 0.14 -7.26 -4.97
CA LEU A 196 0.92 -6.50 -5.95
C LEU A 196 1.51 -7.41 -7.04
N TYR A 197 2.02 -8.58 -6.66
CA TYR A 197 2.54 -9.56 -7.60
C TYR A 197 1.43 -10.09 -8.52
N ILE A 198 0.28 -10.48 -7.96
CA ILE A 198 -0.86 -10.96 -8.76
C ILE A 198 -1.34 -9.88 -9.73
N ASP A 199 -1.47 -8.63 -9.27
CA ASP A 199 -1.96 -7.52 -10.07
C ASP A 199 -1.00 -7.20 -11.23
N LYS A 200 0.32 -7.16 -10.99
CA LYS A 200 1.33 -6.99 -12.05
C LYS A 200 1.11 -7.93 -13.22
N PHE A 201 1.03 -9.23 -12.94
CA PHE A 201 0.88 -10.21 -14.01
C PHE A 201 -0.53 -10.22 -14.61
N LYS A 202 -1.57 -9.92 -13.81
CA LYS A 202 -2.95 -9.78 -14.30
C LYS A 202 -3.08 -8.64 -15.32
N PHE A 203 -2.40 -7.51 -15.13
CA PHE A 203 -2.35 -6.43 -16.12
C PHE A 203 -1.63 -6.84 -17.41
N ASN A 204 -0.65 -7.74 -17.31
CA ASN A 204 0.02 -8.37 -18.45
C ASN A 204 -0.73 -9.60 -19.02
N GLY A 205 -1.99 -9.82 -18.63
CA GLY A 205 -2.82 -10.93 -19.12
C GLY A 205 -2.39 -12.32 -18.64
N THR A 206 -1.51 -12.41 -17.63
CA THR A 206 -0.94 -13.67 -17.13
C THR A 206 -1.44 -13.99 -15.72
N SER A 207 -1.71 -15.27 -15.44
CA SER A 207 -2.06 -15.75 -14.09
C SER A 207 -0.86 -16.39 -13.40
N VAL A 208 -0.50 -15.88 -12.22
CA VAL A 208 0.68 -16.33 -11.46
C VAL A 208 0.35 -16.94 -10.09
N LYS A 209 -0.92 -17.30 -9.85
CA LYS A 209 -1.37 -17.84 -8.55
C LYS A 209 -0.59 -19.08 -8.10
N HIS A 210 -0.15 -19.90 -9.04
CA HIS A 210 0.65 -21.10 -8.77
C HIS A 210 2.06 -20.80 -8.23
N ARG A 211 2.59 -19.58 -8.45
CA ARG A 211 3.90 -19.14 -7.95
C ARG A 211 3.86 -18.50 -6.56
N ILE A 212 2.66 -18.31 -5.99
CA ILE A 212 2.51 -17.68 -4.66
C ILE A 212 3.30 -18.44 -3.57
N PRO A 213 3.27 -19.79 -3.49
CA PRO A 213 4.08 -20.49 -2.49
C PRO A 213 5.59 -20.21 -2.61
N GLN A 214 6.10 -20.07 -3.84
CA GLN A 214 7.51 -19.75 -4.11
C GLN A 214 7.83 -18.30 -3.70
N LEU A 215 6.90 -17.37 -3.92
CA LEU A 215 7.03 -15.99 -3.44
C LEU A 215 7.12 -15.94 -1.91
N LEU A 216 6.27 -16.69 -1.21
CA LEU A 216 6.30 -16.77 0.26
C LEU A 216 7.63 -17.33 0.75
N GLN A 217 8.14 -18.38 0.11
CA GLN A 217 9.47 -18.93 0.45
C GLN A 217 10.60 -17.92 0.21
N ALA A 218 10.51 -17.10 -0.84
CA ALA A 218 11.47 -16.02 -1.11
C ALA A 218 11.39 -14.90 -0.06
N LEU A 219 10.20 -14.66 0.51
CA LEU A 219 10.00 -13.70 1.60
C LEU A 219 10.51 -14.24 2.96
N ASP A 220 10.53 -15.56 3.17
CA ASP A 220 11.13 -16.14 4.37
C ASP A 220 12.66 -16.01 4.39
N ASN A 221 13.31 -16.07 3.22
CA ASN A 221 14.75 -15.83 3.03
C ASN A 221 14.99 -14.47 2.36
N TYR A 222 14.34 -13.44 2.88
CA TYR A 222 14.22 -12.14 2.23
C TYR A 222 15.56 -11.45 1.94
N THR A 223 15.74 -11.06 0.68
CA THR A 223 16.58 -9.92 0.29
C THR A 223 15.78 -9.04 -0.67
N PHE A 224 16.10 -7.74 -0.71
CA PHE A 224 15.40 -6.85 -1.63
C PHE A 224 15.61 -7.26 -3.10
N ASP A 225 16.85 -7.60 -3.46
CA ASP A 225 17.21 -7.99 -4.82
C ASP A 225 16.55 -9.31 -5.24
N SER A 226 16.50 -10.31 -4.36
CA SER A 226 15.81 -11.58 -4.66
C SER A 226 14.31 -11.37 -4.88
N LEU A 227 13.67 -10.52 -4.08
CA LEU A 227 12.26 -10.18 -4.29
C LEU A 227 12.04 -9.45 -5.62
N LEU A 228 12.90 -8.48 -5.95
CA LEU A 228 12.79 -7.73 -7.20
C LEU A 228 13.01 -8.64 -8.42
N ALA A 229 14.02 -9.52 -8.37
CA ALA A 229 14.29 -10.51 -9.41
C ALA A 229 13.11 -11.47 -9.62
N PHE A 230 12.48 -11.91 -8.52
CA PHE A 230 11.29 -12.75 -8.57
C PHE A 230 10.13 -12.04 -9.28
N PHE A 231 9.91 -10.75 -8.99
CA PHE A 231 8.91 -9.93 -9.68
C PHE A 231 9.22 -9.71 -11.16
N GLN A 232 10.50 -9.73 -11.56
CA GLN A 232 10.91 -9.63 -12.96
C GLN A 232 10.78 -10.96 -13.73
N GLY A 233 10.37 -12.05 -13.05
CA GLY A 233 10.25 -13.36 -13.67
C GLY A 233 11.59 -14.08 -13.85
N GLN A 234 12.65 -13.59 -13.24
CA GLN A 234 13.91 -14.31 -13.15
C GLN A 234 13.72 -15.50 -12.19
N ASN A 235 14.27 -16.67 -12.54
CA ASN A 235 14.23 -17.83 -11.66
C ASN A 235 15.12 -17.54 -10.44
N VAL A 236 14.48 -17.31 -9.29
CA VAL A 236 15.09 -17.24 -7.96
C VAL A 236 14.87 -18.56 -7.27
#